data_AF-A0A6C0DBF2-F1
#
_entry.id   AF-A0A6C0DBF2-F1
#
_cell.length_a   1.000
_cell.length_b   1.000
_cell.length_c   1.000
_cell.angle_alpha   90.00
_cell.angle_beta   90.00
_cell.angle_gamma   90.00
#
_symmetry.space_group_name_H-M   'P 1'
#
loop_
_entity.id
_entity.type
_entity.pdbx_description
1 polymer ?
#
loop_
_entity_poly.entity_id
_entity_poly.type
_entity_poly.pdbx_seq_one_letter_code
_entity_poly.pdbx_strand_id
1 'polypeptide(L)'
;MAEVDEIDDTGVEDIIAEQDILNTAMEYGTPGNAGDPLEILYKFHPETILDYAEKILPQVSIQEVPPLKGDSKHTSQPFLSIFEKTKILGFRSNQLAQGARAYIVVPEHITNTLDIARMELEQRRLPYIIKRPMPDGTFEYWRLSDLMLI
;
A
#
# COMPACT_ATOMS: atom_id res chain seq x y z
N MET A 1 48.15 22.21 -51.21
CA MET A 1 48.91 21.42 -50.23
C MET A 1 48.51 21.97 -48.87
N ALA A 2 47.54 21.32 -48.24
CA ALA A 2 47.05 21.60 -46.90
C ALA A 2 47.11 20.28 -46.14
N GLU A 3 47.72 20.33 -44.95
CA GLU A 3 48.04 19.20 -44.08
C GLU A 3 46.76 18.46 -43.66
N VAL A 4 46.84 17.13 -43.63
CA VAL A 4 45.80 16.26 -43.07
C VAL A 4 46.24 16.00 -41.63
N ASP A 5 45.53 16.58 -40.66
CA ASP A 5 45.72 16.28 -39.24
C ASP A 5 45.46 14.79 -38.99
N GLU A 6 46.44 14.10 -38.39
CA GLU A 6 46.29 12.73 -37.89
C GLU A 6 45.26 12.74 -36.75
N ILE A 7 44.17 11.99 -36.94
CA ILE A 7 43.16 11.76 -35.90
C ILE A 7 43.77 10.82 -34.87
N ASP A 8 43.90 11.33 -33.65
CA ASP A 8 44.37 10.64 -32.45
C ASP A 8 43.52 9.38 -32.15
N ASP A 9 44.15 8.19 -32.29
CA ASP A 9 43.57 6.85 -32.15
C ASP A 9 43.34 6.44 -30.66
N THR A 10 43.62 7.33 -29.71
CA THR A 10 43.51 7.06 -28.26
C THR A 10 42.08 6.83 -27.77
N GLY A 11 41.05 7.22 -28.53
CA GLY A 11 39.64 7.10 -28.10
C GLY A 11 38.97 5.74 -28.36
N VAL A 12 39.58 4.87 -29.18
CA VAL A 12 38.95 3.58 -29.56
C VAL A 12 39.33 2.46 -28.58
N GLU A 13 40.54 2.50 -28.04
CA GLU A 13 41.04 1.53 -27.06
C GLU A 13 40.31 1.63 -25.72
N ASP A 14 39.98 2.85 -25.27
CA ASP A 14 39.25 3.09 -24.02
C ASP A 14 37.80 2.56 -24.07
N ILE A 15 37.13 2.67 -25.22
CA ILE A 15 35.76 2.14 -25.41
C ILE A 15 35.76 0.61 -25.39
N ILE A 16 36.77 -0.02 -26.00
CA ILE A 16 36.91 -1.48 -26.00
C ILE A 16 37.20 -1.98 -24.58
N ALA A 17 38.05 -1.30 -23.81
CA ALA A 17 38.34 -1.65 -22.43
C ALA A 17 37.11 -1.51 -21.52
N GLU A 18 36.31 -0.45 -21.65
CA GLU A 18 35.06 -0.28 -20.90
C GLU A 18 34.01 -1.34 -21.28
N GLN A 19 33.91 -1.66 -22.57
CA GLN A 19 32.98 -2.66 -23.06
C GLN A 19 33.38 -4.07 -22.59
N ASP A 20 34.67 -4.39 -22.56
CA ASP A 20 35.19 -5.65 -22.02
C ASP A 20 35.03 -5.76 -20.50
N ILE A 21 35.15 -4.65 -19.76
CA ILE A 21 34.81 -4.61 -18.31
C ILE A 21 33.31 -4.86 -18.10
N LEU A 22 32.44 -4.27 -18.92
CA LEU A 22 30.99 -4.49 -18.84
C LEU A 22 30.61 -5.93 -19.22
N ASN A 23 31.22 -6.46 -20.26
CA ASN A 23 31.01 -7.84 -20.71
C ASN A 23 31.54 -8.84 -19.68
N THR A 24 32.69 -8.56 -19.07
CA THR A 24 33.26 -9.35 -17.98
C THR A 24 32.38 -9.30 -16.72
N ALA A 25 31.80 -8.14 -16.39
CA ALA A 25 30.84 -8.01 -15.30
C ALA A 25 29.52 -8.77 -15.57
N MET A 26 29.14 -8.96 -16.84
CA MET A 26 27.99 -9.79 -17.22
C MET A 26 28.32 -11.29 -17.31
N GLU A 27 29.58 -11.65 -17.61
CA GLU A 27 30.03 -13.03 -17.76
C GLU A 27 30.40 -13.69 -16.40
N TYR A 28 30.78 -12.88 -15.40
CA TYR A 28 30.72 -13.28 -14.00
C TYR A 28 29.26 -13.32 -13.53
N GLY A 29 28.55 -14.36 -13.96
CA GLY A 29 27.33 -14.80 -13.31
C GLY A 29 27.52 -14.74 -11.81
N THR A 30 26.71 -13.93 -11.14
CA THR A 30 26.84 -13.65 -9.71
C THR A 30 26.88 -14.99 -8.98
N PRO A 31 27.95 -15.29 -8.21
CA PRO A 31 28.09 -16.59 -7.58
C PRO A 31 27.03 -16.70 -6.49
N GLY A 32 25.95 -17.39 -6.83
CA GLY A 32 24.77 -17.53 -5.99
C GLY A 32 23.54 -16.97 -6.68
N ASN A 33 22.85 -17.84 -7.42
CA ASN A 33 21.45 -17.65 -7.78
C ASN A 33 20.57 -17.75 -6.53
N ALA A 34 20.82 -16.91 -5.52
CA ALA A 34 19.77 -16.55 -4.59
C ALA A 34 18.79 -15.75 -5.47
N GLY A 35 17.60 -16.31 -5.71
CA GLY A 35 16.58 -15.66 -6.53
C GLY A 35 16.31 -14.21 -6.10
N ASP A 36 15.52 -13.48 -6.89
CA ASP A 36 15.18 -12.07 -6.62
C ASP A 36 14.99 -11.85 -5.09
N PRO A 37 15.80 -11.00 -4.43
CA PRO A 37 15.71 -10.77 -2.99
C PRO A 37 14.29 -10.46 -2.53
N LEU A 38 13.48 -9.87 -3.41
CA LEU A 38 12.08 -9.58 -3.18
C LEU A 38 11.21 -10.84 -3.10
N GLU A 39 11.50 -11.85 -3.93
CA GLU A 39 10.83 -13.15 -3.93
C GLU A 39 11.11 -13.91 -2.62
N ILE A 40 12.35 -13.86 -2.14
CA ILE A 40 12.74 -14.41 -0.83
C ILE A 40 11.98 -13.68 0.29
N LEU A 41 11.93 -12.35 0.24
CA LEU A 41 11.21 -11.54 1.23
C LEU A 41 9.73 -11.92 1.27
N TYR A 42 9.05 -11.96 0.13
CA TYR A 42 7.61 -12.28 0.07
C TYR A 42 7.30 -13.72 0.48
N LYS A 43 8.23 -14.65 0.28
CA LYS A 43 8.08 -16.03 0.74
C LYS A 43 8.06 -16.15 2.26
N PHE A 44 8.90 -15.40 2.96
CA PHE A 44 9.01 -15.47 4.42
C PHE A 44 8.16 -14.41 5.15
N HIS A 45 7.83 -13.30 4.48
CA HIS A 45 7.13 -12.15 5.03
C HIS A 45 5.99 -11.69 4.10
N PRO A 46 4.92 -12.48 3.93
CA PRO A 46 3.80 -12.12 3.05
C PRO A 46 3.06 -10.84 3.48
N GLU A 47 3.22 -10.38 4.73
CA GLU A 47 2.71 -9.12 5.23
C GLU A 47 3.35 -7.87 4.59
N THR A 48 4.53 -8.03 3.98
CA THR A 48 5.23 -6.94 3.28
C THR A 48 4.69 -6.70 1.87
N ILE A 49 3.80 -7.59 1.39
CA ILE A 49 3.17 -7.43 0.08
C ILE A 49 2.22 -6.23 0.15
N LEU A 50 2.56 -5.20 -0.62
CA LEU A 50 1.75 -3.99 -0.73
C LEU A 50 0.48 -4.27 -1.54
N ASP A 51 -0.67 -4.01 -0.94
CA ASP A 51 -1.94 -4.01 -1.66
C ASP A 51 -2.20 -2.62 -2.23
N TYR A 52 -1.89 -2.45 -3.51
CA TYR A 52 -2.13 -1.20 -4.22
C TYR A 52 -3.63 -0.95 -4.45
N ALA A 53 -4.00 0.32 -4.56
CA ALA A 53 -5.39 0.74 -4.78
C ALA A 53 -6.01 0.12 -6.04
N GLU A 54 -5.24 -0.04 -7.12
CA GLU A 54 -5.69 -0.66 -8.38
C GLU A 54 -6.20 -2.09 -8.18
N LYS A 55 -5.56 -2.84 -7.26
CA LYS A 55 -5.96 -4.20 -6.90
C LYS A 55 -7.16 -4.22 -5.94
N ILE A 56 -7.21 -3.28 -4.99
CA ILE A 56 -8.22 -3.24 -3.93
C ILE A 56 -9.56 -2.69 -4.44
N LEU A 57 -9.55 -1.56 -5.14
CA LEU A 57 -10.77 -0.82 -5.52
C LEU A 57 -11.79 -1.67 -6.29
N PRO A 58 -11.41 -2.56 -7.23
CA PRO A 58 -12.35 -3.45 -7.91
C PRO A 58 -12.98 -4.52 -6.99
N GLN A 59 -12.33 -4.84 -5.86
CA GLN A 59 -12.82 -5.85 -4.90
C GLN A 59 -13.78 -5.24 -3.87
N VAL A 60 -13.67 -3.93 -3.64
CA VAL A 60 -14.59 -3.18 -2.78
C VAL A 60 -15.87 -2.89 -3.56
N SER A 61 -16.87 -3.77 -3.44
CA SER A 61 -18.19 -3.53 -4.05
C SER A 61 -18.85 -2.27 -3.49
N ILE A 62 -19.67 -1.60 -4.30
CA ILE A 62 -20.53 -0.49 -3.84
C ILE A 62 -21.80 -1.09 -3.27
N GLN A 63 -21.83 -1.27 -1.95
CA GLN A 63 -23.03 -1.67 -1.24
C GLN A 63 -23.75 -0.46 -0.65
N GLU A 64 -25.01 -0.29 -1.04
CA GLU A 64 -25.95 0.51 -0.26
C GLU A 64 -26.25 -0.24 1.04
N VAL A 65 -26.21 0.45 2.17
CA VAL A 65 -26.62 -0.09 3.47
C VAL A 65 -28.12 0.16 3.62
N PRO A 66 -28.98 -0.86 3.81
CA PRO A 66 -28.69 -2.29 3.98
C PRO A 66 -28.54 -3.05 2.64
N PRO A 67 -27.71 -4.12 2.59
CA PRO A 67 -27.40 -4.80 1.34
C PRO A 67 -28.64 -5.48 0.74
N LEU A 68 -29.17 -4.93 -0.36
CA LEU A 68 -30.32 -5.48 -1.08
C LEU A 68 -29.99 -6.71 -1.95
N LYS A 69 -28.71 -6.92 -2.29
CA LYS A 69 -28.24 -7.99 -3.17
C LYS A 69 -27.05 -8.72 -2.55
N GLY A 70 -27.06 -10.05 -2.66
CA GLY A 70 -25.94 -10.90 -2.26
C GLY A 70 -24.70 -10.52 -3.08
N ASP A 71 -23.65 -10.13 -2.37
CA ASP A 71 -22.36 -9.84 -2.97
C ASP A 71 -21.53 -11.12 -3.01
N SER A 72 -20.98 -11.43 -4.19
CA SER A 72 -20.12 -12.60 -4.36
C SER A 72 -18.73 -12.41 -3.72
N LYS A 73 -18.31 -11.17 -3.42
CA LYS A 73 -16.98 -10.84 -2.87
C LYS A 73 -16.97 -10.71 -1.35
N HIS A 74 -18.13 -10.61 -0.73
CA HIS A 74 -18.26 -10.40 0.71
C HIS A 74 -19.12 -11.49 1.33
N THR A 75 -18.49 -12.35 2.12
CA THR A 75 -19.14 -13.40 2.92
C THR A 75 -19.25 -12.98 4.38
N SER A 76 -18.30 -12.16 4.87
CA SER A 76 -18.34 -11.68 6.26
C SER A 76 -19.52 -10.74 6.53
N GLN A 77 -19.85 -10.61 7.81
CA GLN A 77 -21.02 -9.82 8.21
C GLN A 77 -20.79 -8.31 8.01
N PRO A 78 -21.80 -7.56 7.54
CA PRO A 78 -21.69 -6.13 7.24
C PRO A 78 -21.77 -5.22 8.49
N PHE A 79 -21.23 -5.66 9.63
CA PHE A 79 -21.09 -4.85 10.83
C PHE A 79 -19.62 -4.57 11.14
N LEU A 80 -19.35 -3.42 11.75
CA LEU A 80 -18.03 -3.09 12.27
C LEU A 80 -17.83 -3.82 13.60
N SER A 81 -16.84 -4.72 13.67
CA SER A 81 -16.55 -5.42 14.92
C SER A 81 -15.96 -4.48 15.98
N ILE A 82 -16.07 -4.86 17.25
CA ILE A 82 -15.49 -4.10 18.36
C ILE A 82 -13.97 -3.95 18.24
N PHE A 83 -13.29 -4.94 17.67
CA PHE A 83 -11.84 -4.94 17.48
C PHE A 83 -11.43 -3.96 16.37
N GLU A 84 -12.14 -4.00 15.24
CA GLU A 84 -11.92 -3.06 14.13
C GLU A 84 -12.21 -1.63 14.58
N LYS A 85 -13.34 -1.40 15.25
CA LYS A 85 -13.71 -0.10 15.82
C LYS A 85 -12.63 0.44 16.75
N THR A 86 -12.15 -0.40 17.68
CA THR A 86 -11.09 0.00 18.63
C THR A 86 -9.79 0.34 17.90
N LYS A 87 -9.38 -0.47 16.92
CA LYS A 87 -8.17 -0.24 16.12
C LYS A 87 -8.25 1.06 15.32
N ILE A 88 -9.39 1.31 14.68
CA ILE A 88 -9.64 2.52 13.89
C ILE A 88 -9.61 3.76 14.78
N LEU A 89 -10.29 3.73 15.93
CA LEU A 89 -10.29 4.84 16.87
C LEU A 89 -8.89 5.11 17.42
N GLY A 90 -8.14 4.08 17.81
CA GLY A 90 -6.77 4.24 18.31
C GLY A 90 -5.84 4.82 17.25
N PHE A 91 -5.87 4.27 16.03
CA PHE A 91 -5.07 4.75 14.91
C PHE A 91 -5.42 6.20 14.56
N ARG A 92 -6.71 6.52 14.43
CA ARG A 92 -7.15 7.87 14.08
C ARG A 92 -6.84 8.89 15.16
N SER A 93 -7.04 8.54 16.43
CA SER A 93 -6.70 9.41 17.57
C SER A 93 -5.21 9.74 17.59
N ASN A 94 -4.36 8.77 17.25
CA ASN A 94 -2.93 8.98 17.13
C ASN A 94 -2.58 9.93 15.97
N GLN A 95 -3.23 9.80 14.81
CA GLN A 95 -3.06 10.74 13.70
C GLN A 95 -3.43 12.17 14.11
N LEU A 96 -4.56 12.35 14.79
CA LEU A 96 -4.99 13.66 15.29
C LEU A 96 -4.00 14.22 16.31
N ALA A 97 -3.44 13.38 17.19
CA ALA A 97 -2.42 13.79 18.14
C ALA A 97 -1.10 14.21 17.48
N GLN A 98 -0.78 13.66 16.30
CA GLN A 98 0.35 14.08 15.47
C GLN A 98 0.05 15.35 14.63
N GLY A 99 -1.10 16.00 14.83
CA GLY A 99 -1.48 17.22 14.11
C GLY A 99 -2.14 16.98 12.76
N ALA A 100 -2.64 15.77 12.48
CA ALA A 100 -3.44 15.53 11.29
C ALA A 100 -4.74 16.36 11.31
N ARG A 101 -5.18 16.80 10.12
CA ARG A 101 -6.42 17.53 9.97
C ARG A 101 -7.65 16.63 10.24
N ALA A 102 -8.60 17.14 11.01
CA ALA A 102 -9.91 16.50 11.19
C ALA A 102 -10.77 16.60 9.91
N TYR A 103 -11.53 15.56 9.61
CA TYR A 103 -12.48 15.47 8.50
C TYR A 103 -13.85 16.06 8.81
N ILE A 104 -14.06 16.45 10.06
CA ILE A 104 -15.29 17.11 10.55
C ILE A 104 -14.95 18.50 11.07
N VAL A 105 -15.97 19.35 11.20
CA VAL A 105 -15.85 20.59 11.97
C VAL A 105 -15.85 20.21 13.45
N VAL A 106 -14.72 20.44 14.12
CA VAL A 106 -14.57 20.13 15.55
C VAL A 106 -15.22 21.24 16.38
N PRO A 107 -16.18 20.93 17.26
CA PRO A 107 -16.73 21.91 18.19
C PRO A 107 -15.67 22.43 19.16
N GLU A 108 -15.73 23.72 19.52
CA GLU A 108 -14.72 24.37 20.37
C GLU A 108 -14.56 23.75 21.76
N HIS A 109 -15.59 23.06 22.27
CA HIS A 109 -15.57 22.42 23.58
C HIS A 109 -14.88 21.04 23.58
N ILE A 110 -14.55 20.48 22.42
CA ILE A 110 -13.96 19.14 22.30
C ILE A 110 -12.47 19.26 21.96
N THR A 111 -11.63 18.99 22.96
CA THR A 111 -10.17 19.01 22.82
C THR A 111 -9.56 17.61 22.68
N ASN A 112 -10.27 16.58 23.16
CA ASN A 112 -9.75 15.22 23.19
C ASN A 112 -9.76 14.59 21.79
N THR A 113 -8.61 14.06 21.36
CA THR A 113 -8.44 13.43 20.06
C THR A 113 -9.31 12.18 19.88
N LEU A 114 -9.55 11.43 20.95
CA LEU A 114 -10.42 10.25 20.90
C LEU A 114 -11.87 10.63 20.63
N ASP A 115 -12.33 11.73 21.20
CA ASP A 115 -13.71 12.20 21.03
C ASP A 115 -13.91 12.72 19.61
N ILE A 116 -12.92 13.43 19.06
CA ILE A 116 -12.91 13.85 17.64
C ILE A 116 -12.94 12.62 16.71
N ALA A 117 -12.08 11.62 16.96
CA ALA A 117 -12.06 10.40 16.15
C ALA A 117 -13.40 9.63 16.21
N ARG A 118 -14.06 9.62 17.37
CA ARG A 118 -15.39 9.02 17.54
C ARG A 118 -16.43 9.76 16.69
N MET A 119 -16.44 11.08 16.74
CA MET A 119 -17.36 11.89 15.93
C MET A 119 -17.11 11.70 14.42
N GLU A 120 -15.85 11.59 13.99
CA GLU A 120 -15.52 11.32 12.58
C GLU A 120 -16.03 9.94 12.12
N LEU A 121 -15.93 8.94 12.99
CA LEU A 121 -16.45 7.59 12.74
C LEU A 121 -17.99 7.59 12.65
N GLU A 122 -18.67 8.26 13.59
CA GLU A 122 -20.13 8.38 13.62
C GLU A 122 -20.68 9.09 12.38
N GLN A 123 -19.98 10.13 11.89
CA GLN A 123 -20.32 10.83 10.66
C GLN A 123 -19.85 10.10 9.38
N ARG A 124 -19.25 8.92 9.51
CA ARG A 124 -18.71 8.10 8.40
C ARG A 124 -17.76 8.88 7.48
N ARG A 125 -16.94 9.77 8.04
CA ARG A 125 -16.02 10.63 7.28
C ARG A 125 -14.63 10.03 7.09
N LEU A 126 -14.31 8.94 7.79
CA LEU A 126 -13.00 8.31 7.74
C LEU A 126 -12.78 7.51 6.44
N PRO A 127 -11.79 7.86 5.61
CA PRO A 127 -11.53 7.19 4.33
C PRO A 127 -10.69 5.92 4.50
N TYR A 128 -11.16 4.98 5.34
CA TYR A 128 -10.45 3.72 5.59
C TYR A 128 -11.10 2.54 4.86
N ILE A 129 -10.24 1.61 4.44
CA ILE A 129 -10.62 0.29 3.92
C ILE A 129 -10.11 -0.75 4.92
N ILE A 130 -11.01 -1.63 5.36
CA ILE A 130 -10.69 -2.73 6.26
C ILE A 130 -10.41 -3.97 5.43
N LYS A 131 -9.22 -4.54 5.63
CA LYS A 131 -8.82 -5.84 5.09
C LYS A 131 -9.12 -6.94 6.11
N ARG A 132 -10.07 -7.82 5.81
CA ARG A 132 -10.43 -8.97 6.63
C ARG A 132 -9.77 -10.24 6.06
N PRO A 133 -8.91 -10.93 6.82
CA PRO A 133 -8.37 -12.22 6.39
C PRO A 133 -9.43 -13.31 6.50
N MET A 134 -9.52 -14.15 5.47
CA MET A 134 -10.43 -15.28 5.43
C MET A 134 -9.67 -16.59 5.75
N PRO A 135 -10.36 -17.63 6.25
CA PRO A 135 -9.72 -18.90 6.60
C PRO A 135 -9.06 -19.63 5.42
N ASP A 136 -9.47 -19.32 4.19
CA ASP A 136 -8.91 -19.84 2.94
C ASP A 136 -7.62 -19.11 2.51
N GLY A 137 -7.18 -18.10 3.27
CA GLY A 137 -6.03 -17.26 2.98
C GLY A 137 -6.34 -16.10 2.03
N THR A 138 -7.59 -15.95 1.58
CA THR A 138 -8.03 -14.78 0.80
C THR A 138 -8.33 -13.60 1.71
N PHE A 139 -8.64 -12.44 1.10
CA PHE A 139 -8.95 -11.22 1.82
C PHE A 139 -10.25 -10.61 1.30
N GLU A 140 -11.04 -10.10 2.22
CA GLU A 140 -12.17 -9.22 1.92
C GLU A 140 -11.81 -7.77 2.21
N TYR A 141 -12.28 -6.85 1.38
CA TYR A 141 -11.97 -5.42 1.49
C TYR A 141 -13.25 -4.60 1.65
N TRP A 142 -13.47 -4.10 2.87
CA TRP A 142 -14.66 -3.34 3.23
C TRP A 142 -14.35 -1.85 3.34
N ARG A 143 -15.17 -0.98 2.73
CA ARG A 143 -15.15 0.44 3.10
C ARG A 143 -15.72 0.62 4.49
N LEU A 144 -15.04 1.40 5.32
CA LEU A 144 -15.52 1.71 6.66
C LEU A 144 -16.89 2.42 6.65
N SER A 145 -17.14 3.26 5.65
CA SER A 145 -18.44 3.94 5.46
C SER A 145 -19.61 2.99 5.23
N ASP A 146 -19.34 1.78 4.75
CA ASP A 146 -20.36 0.84 4.31
C ASP A 146 -20.70 -0.17 5.43
N LEU A 147 -19.88 -0.21 6.49
CA LEU A 147 -20.12 -1.08 7.65
C LEU A 147 -21.16 -0.46 8.59
N MET A 148 -22.06 -1.29 9.10
CA MET A 148 -23.01 -0.87 10.12
C MET A 148 -22.32 -0.76 11.48
N LEU A 149 -22.55 0.37 12.16
CA LEU A 149 -22.15 0.57 13.54
C LEU A 149 -23.26 0.00 14.44
N ILE A 150 -22.88 -0.89 15.36
CA ILE A 150 -23.74 -1.46 16.41
C ILE A 150 -23.43 -0.75 17.73
#